data_AF-A0A699HUG9-F1
#
_entry.id   AF-A0A699HUG9-F1
#
_cell.length_a   1.000
_cell.length_b   1.000
_cell.length_c   1.000
_cell.angle_alpha   90.00
_cell.angle_beta   90.00
_cell.angle_gamma   90.00
#
_symmetry.space_group_name_H-M   'P 1'
#
loop_
_entity.id
_entity.type
_entity.pdbx_description
1 polymer ?
#
loop_
_entity_poly.entity_id
_entity_poly.type
_entity_poly.pdbx_seq_one_letter_code
_entity_poly.pdbx_strand_id
1 'polypeptide(L)' 'MMLESIENGPLVYPTIEEEGEIQKKKYVKLTEQEKLQDDCDVQAINIVLQGLPPDMYTLVNHCQSAKNIWE' A
#
# COMPACT_ATOMS: atom_id res chain seq x y z
N MET A 1 -6.06 -0.74 6.45
CA MET A 1 -5.62 -2.09 6.90
C MET A 1 -4.79 -2.78 5.83
N MET A 2 -3.86 -3.67 6.19
CA MET A 2 -2.96 -4.36 5.25
C MET A 2 -3.69 -5.04 4.09
N LEU A 3 -4.84 -5.68 4.36
CA LEU A 3 -5.74 -6.23 3.34
C LEU A 3 -6.41 -5.17 2.47
N GLU A 4 -6.81 -4.02 3.04
CA GLU A 4 -7.32 -2.90 2.24
C GLU A 4 -6.22 -2.31 1.35
N SER A 5 -4.94 -2.39 1.73
CA SER A 5 -3.80 -2.01 0.88
C SER A 5 -3.42 -3.07 -0.15
N ILE A 6 -3.85 -4.33 0.03
CA ILE A 6 -3.65 -5.41 -0.95
C ILE A 6 -4.80 -5.43 -1.95
N GLU A 7 -6.04 -5.22 -1.49
CA GLU A 7 -7.27 -5.22 -2.29
C GLU A 7 -7.50 -3.88 -3.01
N ASN A 8 -7.11 -2.75 -2.41
CA ASN A 8 -7.15 -1.43 -3.08
C ASN A 8 -5.82 -1.04 -3.74
N GLY A 9 -4.84 -1.95 -3.78
CA GLY A 9 -3.48 -1.68 -4.26
C GLY A 9 -2.66 -0.83 -3.29
N PRO A 10 -1.32 -0.84 -3.43
CA PRO A 10 -0.48 -0.09 -2.54
C PRO A 10 -0.57 1.39 -2.91
N LEU A 11 -0.39 2.18 -1.87
CA LEU A 11 -0.14 3.61 -1.92
C LEU A 11 -1.37 4.50 -2.09
N VAL A 12 -1.75 5.06 -0.94
CA VAL A 12 -2.27 6.42 -0.88
C VAL A 12 -1.27 7.33 -1.61
N TYR A 13 -1.61 7.74 -2.82
CA TYR A 13 -0.76 8.60 -3.64
C TYR A 13 -0.62 10.02 -3.06
N PRO A 14 0.48 10.73 -3.38
CA PRO A 14 0.64 12.13 -2.99
C PRO A 14 -0.52 12.97 -3.50
N THR A 15 -1.00 13.87 -2.63
CA THR A 15 -1.97 14.90 -2.99
C THR A 15 -1.30 15.99 -3.81
N ILE A 16 -1.92 16.33 -4.93
CA ILE A 16 -1.54 17.48 -5.76
C ILE A 16 -2.70 18.47 -5.78
N GLU A 17 -2.36 19.75 -5.83
CA GLU A 17 -3.34 20.82 -5.99
C GLU A 17 -3.56 21.04 -7.48
N GLU A 18 -4.76 20.70 -7.97
CA GLU A 18 -5.17 20.86 -9.37
C GLU A 18 -6.38 21.81 -9.37
N GLU A 19 -6.23 22.96 -10.03
CA GLU A 19 -7.27 24.02 -10.10
C GLU A 19 -7.77 24.54 -8.73
N GLY A 20 -6.94 24.47 -7.68
CA GLY A 20 -7.28 24.93 -6.33
C GLY A 20 -8.00 23.88 -5.47
N GLU A 21 -8.21 22.66 -5.98
CA GLU A 21 -8.60 21.51 -5.17
C GLU A 21 -7.41 20.57 -4.92
N ILE A 22 -7.27 20.14 -3.65
CA ILE A 22 -6.27 19.14 -3.27
C ILE A 22 -6.85 17.75 -3.59
N GLN A 23 -6.38 17.12 -4.66
CA GLN A 23 -6.77 15.78 -5.06
C GLN A 23 -5.60 14.80 -4.91
N LYS A 24 -5.86 13.59 -4.39
CA LYS A 24 -4.87 12.49 -4.45
C LYS A 24 -4.59 12.17 -5.92
N LYS A 25 -3.31 12.10 -6.33
CA LYS A 25 -2.96 11.58 -7.66
C LYS A 25 -3.60 10.20 -7.83
N LYS A 26 -4.11 9.91 -9.04
CA LYS A 26 -4.50 8.56 -9.41
C LYS A 26 -3.31 7.88 -10.08
N TYR A 27 -3.20 6.55 -10.01
CA TYR A 27 -2.13 5.80 -10.68
C TYR A 27 -1.94 6.22 -12.15
N VAL A 28 -3.03 6.44 -12.88
CA VAL A 28 -2.98 6.89 -14.30
C VAL A 28 -2.25 8.23 -14.48
N LYS A 29 -2.35 9.13 -13.49
CA LYS A 29 -1.70 10.45 -13.45
C LYS A 29 -0.25 10.41 -12.92
N LEU A 30 0.27 9.24 -12.55
CA LEU A 30 1.68 9.07 -12.18
C LEU A 30 2.59 9.10 -13.41
N THR A 31 3.80 9.61 -13.20
CA THR A 31 4.92 9.48 -14.15
C THR A 31 5.31 8.02 -14.31
N GLU A 32 6.01 7.69 -15.40
CA GLU A 32 6.49 6.32 -15.63
C GLU A 32 7.42 5.84 -14.51
N GLN A 33 8.25 6.73 -13.96
CA GLN A 33 9.13 6.41 -12.83
C GLN A 33 8.34 6.13 -11.54
N GLU A 34 7.33 6.96 -11.23
CA GLU A 34 6.46 6.74 -10.07
C GLU A 34 5.69 5.41 -10.19
N LYS A 35 5.19 5.06 -11.39
CA LYS A 35 4.52 3.77 -11.64
C LYS A 35 5.46 2.58 -11.48
N LEU A 36 6.68 2.69 -12.02
CA LEU A 36 7.67 1.63 -11.89
C LEU A 36 8.05 1.37 -10.43
N GLN A 37 8.19 2.43 -9.64
CA GLN A 37 8.45 2.32 -8.20
C GLN A 37 7.27 1.65 -7.48
N ASP A 38 6.04 2.09 -7.76
CA ASP A 38 4.81 1.52 -7.20
C ASP A 38 4.73 0.01 -7.50
N ASP A 39 4.91 -0.38 -8.77
CA ASP A 39 4.89 -1.78 -9.19
C ASP A 39 5.96 -2.62 -8.47
N CYS A 40 7.15 -2.06 -8.25
CA CYS A 40 8.22 -2.72 -7.49
C CYS A 40 7.85 -2.88 -6.01
N ASP A 41 7.25 -1.85 -5.40
CA ASP A 41 6.83 -1.88 -4.00
C ASP A 41 5.68 -2.89 -3.78
N VAL A 42 4.71 -2.96 -4.71
CA VAL A 42 3.66 -4.01 -4.74
C VAL A 42 4.32 -5.38 -4.73
N GLN A 43 5.29 -5.59 -5.61
CA GLN A 43 5.93 -6.88 -5.79
C GLN A 43 6.74 -7.29 -4.56
N ALA A 44 7.46 -6.35 -3.94
CA ALA A 44 8.20 -6.59 -2.70
C ALA A 44 7.26 -6.99 -1.55
N ILE A 45 6.13 -6.28 -1.38
CA ILE A 45 5.12 -6.61 -0.37
C ILE A 45 4.56 -8.01 -0.62
N ASN A 46 4.21 -8.33 -1.86
CA ASN A 46 3.69 -9.66 -2.22
C ASN A 46 4.69 -10.79 -1.92
N ILE A 47 5.99 -10.58 -2.17
CA ILE A 47 7.04 -11.55 -1.85
C ILE A 47 7.15 -11.76 -0.33
N VAL A 48 7.15 -10.66 0.45
CA VAL A 48 7.19 -10.74 1.92
C VAL A 48 5.96 -11.49 2.45
N LEU A 49 4.77 -11.21 1.92
CA LEU A 49 3.53 -11.87 2.31
C LEU A 49 3.51 -13.36 1.95
N GLN A 50 4.00 -13.73 0.77
CA GLN A 50 4.10 -15.15 0.39
C GLN A 50 5.10 -15.93 1.24
N GLY A 51 6.14 -15.27 1.76
CA GLY A 51 7.09 -15.86 2.69
C GLY A 51 6.60 -15.94 4.14
N LEU A 52 5.51 -15.25 4.49
CA LEU A 52 4.97 -15.23 5.84
C LEU A 52 4.08 -16.45 6.11
N PRO A 53 4.26 -17.14 7.25
CA PRO A 53 3.32 -18.16 7.68
C PRO A 53 1.90 -17.59 7.85
N PRO A 54 0.84 -18.37 7.50
CA PRO A 54 -0.55 -17.94 7.67
C PRO A 54 -0.90 -17.47 9.09
N ASP A 55 -0.26 -18.05 10.11
CA ASP A 55 -0.46 -17.70 11.51
C ASP A 55 0.08 -16.30 11.84
N MET A 56 1.22 -15.93 11.26
CA MET A 56 1.80 -14.58 11.40
C MET A 56 0.94 -13.55 10.68
N TYR A 57 0.46 -13.88 9.49
CA TYR A 57 -0.49 -13.05 8.75
C TYR A 57 -1.79 -12.80 9.55
N THR A 58 -2.34 -13.86 10.14
CA THR A 58 -3.55 -13.78 10.99
C THR A 58 -3.29 -12.95 12.23
N LEU A 59 -2.13 -13.12 12.88
CA LEU A 59 -1.75 -12.36 14.07
C LEU A 59 -1.68 -10.86 13.76
N VAL A 60 -1.03 -10.45 12.67
CA VAL A 60 -0.92 -9.01 12.34
C VAL A 60 -2.27 -8.40 11.99
N ASN A 61 -3.17 -9.16 11.34
CA ASN A 61 -4.50 -8.68 10.97
C ASN A 61 -5.50 -8.60 12.13
N HIS A 62 -5.36 -9.45 13.16
CA HIS A 62 -6.31 -9.52 14.27
C HIS A 62 -5.78 -8.91 15.59
N CYS A 63 -4.46 -8.76 15.75
CA CYS A 63 -3.88 -8.19 16.97
C CYS A 63 -3.76 -6.67 16.86
N GLN A 64 -4.45 -5.94 17.75
CA GLN A 64 -4.38 -4.48 17.79
C GLN A 64 -2.96 -3.95 18.06
N SER A 65 -2.18 -4.65 18.90
CA SER A 65 -0.78 -4.27 19.16
C SER A 65 0.09 -4.42 17.92
N ALA A 66 -0.12 -5.47 17.12
CA ALA A 66 0.59 -5.65 15.85
C ALA A 66 0.18 -4.60 14.82
N LYS A 67 -1.12 -4.23 14.77
CA LYS A 67 -1.61 -3.12 13.94
C LYS A 67 -0.90 -1.81 14.27
N ASN A 68 -0.78 -1.48 15.56
CA ASN A 68 -0.16 -0.23 16.01
C ASN A 68 1.36 -0.15 15.74
N ILE A 69 2.03 -1.27 15.45
CA ILE A 69 3.46 -1.28 15.07
C ILE A 69 3.62 -0.96 13.57
N TRP A 70 2.59 -1.25 12.78
CA TRP A 70 2.62 -1.19 11.33
C TRP A 70 1.90 0.03 10.74
N GLU A 71 0.87 0.55 11.42
CA GLU A 71 0.29 1.88 11.15
C GLU A 71 1.17 3.01 11.67
#